data_AF-A0A523D5K1-F1
#
_entry.id   AF-A0A523D5K1-F1
#
_cell.length_a   1.000
_cell.length_b   1.000
_cell.length_c   1.000
_cell.angle_alpha   90.00
_cell.angle_beta   90.00
_cell.angle_gamma   90.00
#
_symmetry.space_group_name_H-M   'P 1'
#
loop_
_entity.id
_entity.type
_entity.pdbx_description
1 polymer ?
#
loop_
_entity_poly.entity_id
_entity_poly.type
_entity_poly.pdbx_seq_one_letter_code
_entity_poly.pdbx_strand_id
1 'polypeptide(L)'
;MSNGPSLLTRLGRLGPGLAIAATGVGAGDLIAASIAGRDYGMALAWAVVLGAVLKYVLNEGIARWQLSEDQSVLSAVVQRFPRWITWYLAVYFLFWTAAVAAALAAACGIAAAALWPIMGSTAWGILHALIA
;
A
#
# COMPACT_ATOMS: atom_id res chain seq x y z
N MET A 1 16.14 -26.55 -29.08
CA MET A 1 15.28 -25.36 -29.24
C MET A 1 14.67 -25.06 -27.88
N SER A 2 15.17 -24.02 -27.22
CA SER A 2 14.80 -23.65 -25.85
C SER A 2 13.37 -23.10 -25.85
N ASN A 3 12.41 -23.87 -25.31
CA ASN A 3 11.07 -23.36 -25.04
C ASN A 3 11.20 -22.25 -24.00
N GLY A 4 11.08 -20.99 -24.45
CA GLY A 4 11.04 -19.84 -23.56
C GLY A 4 9.95 -20.01 -22.50
N PRO A 5 10.06 -19.32 -21.33
CA PRO A 5 9.12 -19.51 -20.24
C PRO A 5 7.69 -19.27 -20.72
N SER A 6 6.82 -20.26 -20.43
CA SER A 6 5.38 -20.26 -20.71
C SER A 6 4.74 -18.94 -20.27
N LEU A 7 3.72 -18.47 -20.99
CA LEU A 7 2.93 -17.28 -20.63
C LEU A 7 2.43 -17.35 -19.17
N LEU A 8 2.13 -18.55 -18.67
CA LEU A 8 1.74 -18.78 -17.28
C LEU A 8 2.89 -18.48 -16.30
N THR A 9 4.13 -18.81 -16.66
CA THR A 9 5.33 -18.48 -15.87
C THR A 9 5.60 -16.98 -15.86
N ARG A 10 5.30 -16.27 -16.95
CA ARG A 10 5.41 -14.80 -17.02
C ARG A 10 4.34 -14.10 -16.19
N LEU A 11 3.09 -14.58 -16.25
CA LEU A 11 1.99 -14.07 -15.42
C LEU A 11 2.20 -14.35 -13.93
N GLY A 12 2.75 -15.51 -13.57
CA GLY A 12 3.07 -15.85 -12.17
C GLY A 12 4.07 -14.90 -11.51
N ARG A 13 4.95 -14.26 -12.29
CA ARG A 13 5.93 -13.28 -11.78
C ARG A 13 5.32 -11.89 -11.49
N LEU A 14 4.10 -11.62 -11.97
CA LEU A 14 3.41 -10.36 -11.70
C LEU A 14 2.71 -10.35 -10.33
N GLY A 15 2.52 -11.51 -9.70
CA GLY A 15 1.79 -11.67 -8.44
C GLY A 15 2.25 -10.73 -7.32
N PRO A 16 3.56 -10.65 -7.01
CA PRO A 16 4.06 -9.73 -5.98
C PRO A 16 3.80 -8.25 -6.31
N GLY A 17 3.94 -7.86 -7.58
CA GLY A 17 3.69 -6.48 -8.03
C GLY A 17 2.22 -6.10 -7.91
N LEU A 18 1.31 -7.01 -8.27
CA LEU A 18 -0.13 -6.83 -8.10
C LEU A 18 -0.53 -6.74 -6.63
N ALA A 19 0.07 -7.57 -5.76
CA ALA A 19 -0.18 -7.51 -4.32
C ALA A 19 0.23 -6.15 -3.73
N ILE A 20 1.40 -5.62 -4.12
CA ILE A 20 1.87 -4.28 -3.70
C ILE A 20 0.97 -3.16 -4.26
N ALA A 21 0.48 -3.32 -5.49
CA ALA A 21 -0.44 -2.36 -6.08
C ALA A 21 -1.77 -2.33 -5.33
N ALA A 22 -2.31 -3.50 -4.98
CA ALA A 22 -3.57 -3.65 -4.25
C ALA A 22 -3.52 -3.07 -2.84
N THR A 23 -2.39 -3.19 -2.14
CA THR A 23 -2.19 -2.55 -0.83
C THR A 23 -1.85 -1.05 -0.91
N GLY A 24 -1.58 -0.56 -2.12
CA GLY A 24 -1.09 0.80 -2.35
C GLY A 24 -2.16 1.89 -2.38
N VAL A 25 -3.44 1.55 -2.23
CA VAL A 25 -4.58 2.49 -2.16
C VAL A 25 -5.51 2.05 -1.04
N GLY A 26 -5.69 2.89 -0.01
CA GLY A 26 -6.59 2.64 1.11
C GLY A 26 -7.89 3.46 1.02
N ALA A 27 -8.81 3.29 1.97
CA ALA A 27 -10.02 4.13 1.98
C ALA A 27 -9.76 5.59 2.34
N GLY A 28 -8.67 5.89 3.04
CA GLY A 28 -8.23 7.27 3.23
C GLY A 28 -7.98 7.96 1.89
N ASP A 29 -7.34 7.27 0.94
CA ASP A 29 -7.10 7.77 -0.40
C ASP A 29 -8.41 7.94 -1.18
N LEU A 30 -9.37 7.02 -1.01
CA LEU A 30 -10.70 7.12 -1.63
C LEU A 30 -11.48 8.34 -1.11
N ILE A 31 -11.46 8.58 0.21
CA ILE A 31 -12.12 9.75 0.82
C ILE A 31 -11.44 11.04 0.37
N ALA A 32 -10.11 11.10 0.43
CA ALA A 32 -9.35 12.26 -0.01
C ALA A 32 -9.59 12.56 -1.49
N ALA A 33 -9.59 11.53 -2.35
CA ALA A 33 -9.90 11.67 -3.78
C ALA A 33 -11.35 12.14 -4.00
N SER A 34 -12.31 11.66 -3.21
CA SER A 34 -13.72 12.08 -3.30
C SER A 34 -13.90 13.55 -2.89
N ILE A 35 -13.25 13.98 -1.80
CA ILE A 35 -13.27 15.38 -1.35
C ILE A 35 -12.57 16.27 -2.38
N ALA A 36 -11.40 15.86 -2.86
CA ALA A 36 -10.66 16.58 -3.90
C ALA A 36 -11.47 16.71 -5.20
N GLY A 37 -12.17 15.65 -5.61
CA GLY A 37 -13.06 15.68 -6.78
C GLY A 37 -14.28 16.57 -6.58
N ARG A 38 -14.86 16.60 -5.37
CA ARG A 38 -15.98 17.50 -5.04
C ARG A 38 -15.56 18.97 -5.06
N ASP A 39 -14.41 19.28 -4.46
CA ASP A 39 -13.98 20.65 -4.20
C ASP A 39 -13.23 21.27 -5.39
N TYR A 40 -12.50 20.46 -6.16
CA TYR A 40 -11.63 20.92 -7.25
C TYR A 40 -11.92 20.28 -8.62
N GLY A 41 -12.88 19.36 -8.71
CA GLY A 41 -13.20 18.66 -9.96
C GLY A 41 -11.96 17.98 -10.57
N MET A 42 -11.74 18.18 -11.87
CA MET A 42 -10.59 17.63 -12.61
C MET A 42 -9.32 18.48 -12.52
N ALA A 43 -9.33 19.60 -11.78
CA ALA A 43 -8.17 20.50 -11.70
C ALA A 43 -6.92 19.81 -11.12
N LEU A 44 -7.11 18.76 -10.30
CA LEU A 44 -6.03 18.00 -9.66
C LEU A 44 -5.61 16.75 -10.42
N ALA A 45 -6.18 16.46 -11.60
CA ALA A 45 -5.88 15.25 -12.36
C ALA A 45 -4.38 15.12 -12.73
N TRP A 46 -3.72 16.25 -13.02
CA TRP A 46 -2.29 16.26 -13.30
C TRP A 46 -1.44 15.83 -12.09
N ALA A 47 -1.87 16.17 -10.87
CA ALA A 47 -1.17 15.81 -9.64
C ALA A 47 -1.24 14.30 -9.39
N VAL A 48 -2.37 13.67 -9.75
CA VAL A 48 -2.52 12.20 -9.70
C VAL A 48 -1.53 11.51 -10.65
N VAL A 49 -1.43 12.00 -11.90
CA VAL A 49 -0.47 11.45 -12.88
C VAL A 49 0.96 11.62 -12.39
N LEU A 50 1.32 12.81 -11.89
CA LEU A 50 2.64 13.07 -11.35
C LEU A 50 2.97 12.17 -10.15
N GLY A 51 2.01 12.00 -9.22
CA GLY A 51 2.15 11.10 -8.08
C GLY A 51 2.34 9.64 -8.50
N ALA A 52 1.63 9.18 -9.53
CA ALA A 52 1.77 7.83 -10.07
C ALA A 52 3.16 7.61 -10.69
N VAL A 53 3.67 8.58 -11.46
CA VAL A 53 5.03 8.52 -12.04
C VAL A 53 6.08 8.51 -10.94
N LEU A 54 5.94 9.36 -9.92
CA LEU A 54 6.86 9.39 -8.79
C LEU A 54 6.88 8.05 -8.04
N LYS A 55 5.70 7.50 -7.74
CA LYS A 55 5.55 6.19 -7.08
C LYS A 55 6.20 5.08 -7.91
N TYR A 56 6.04 5.11 -9.23
CA TYR A 56 6.67 4.17 -10.15
C TYR A 56 8.21 4.24 -10.07
N VAL A 57 8.79 5.43 -10.22
CA VAL A 57 10.25 5.62 -10.19
C VAL A 57 10.84 5.20 -8.85
N LEU A 58 10.19 5.53 -7.74
CA LEU A 58 10.63 5.11 -6.40
C LEU A 58 10.58 3.58 -6.24
N ASN A 59 9.47 2.95 -6.60
CA ASN A 59 9.31 1.51 -6.46
C ASN A 59 10.27 0.72 -7.36
N GLU A 60 10.46 1.17 -8.60
CA GLU A 60 11.43 0.56 -9.52
C GLU A 60 12.86 0.72 -9.00
N GLY A 61 13.22 1.90 -8.50
CA GLY A 61 14.54 2.18 -7.93
C GLY A 61 14.84 1.29 -6.72
N ILE A 62 13.88 1.18 -5.79
CA ILE A 62 13.97 0.29 -4.62
C ILE A 62 14.09 -1.17 -5.05
N ALA A 63 13.21 -1.62 -5.96
CA ALA A 63 13.22 -3.01 -6.43
C ALA A 63 14.55 -3.37 -7.12
N ARG A 64 15.06 -2.51 -8.00
CA ARG A 64 16.35 -2.69 -8.67
C ARG A 64 17.49 -2.76 -7.67
N TRP A 65 17.48 -1.90 -6.65
CA TRP A 65 18.49 -1.90 -5.59
C TRP A 65 18.43 -3.20 -4.77
N GLN A 66 17.24 -3.63 -4.34
CA GLN A 66 17.06 -4.88 -3.58
C GLN A 66 17.50 -6.12 -4.37
N LEU A 67 17.23 -6.16 -5.68
CA LEU A 67 17.68 -7.24 -6.56
C LEU A 67 19.20 -7.25 -6.76
N SER A 68 19.87 -6.10 -6.64
CA SER A 68 21.34 -6.02 -6.78
C SER A 68 22.08 -6.39 -5.50
N GLU A 69 21.52 -6.08 -4.34
CA GLU A 69 22.15 -6.26 -3.04
C GLU A 69 21.71 -7.57 -2.35
N ASP A 70 20.68 -8.24 -2.89
CA ASP A 70 20.06 -9.47 -2.36
C ASP A 70 19.63 -9.35 -0.88
N GLN A 71 19.23 -8.14 -0.47
CA GLN A 71 18.73 -7.84 0.87
C GLN A 71 17.62 -6.78 0.85
N SER A 72 16.83 -6.73 1.93
CA SER A 72 15.80 -5.71 2.08
C SER A 72 16.40 -4.34 2.41
N VAL A 73 15.74 -3.26 1.96
CA VAL A 73 16.14 -1.88 2.30
C VAL A 73 16.20 -1.69 3.82
N LEU A 74 15.26 -2.28 4.57
CA LEU A 74 15.24 -2.21 6.03
C LEU A 74 16.47 -2.88 6.66
N SER A 75 16.85 -4.07 6.17
CA SER A 75 18.07 -4.75 6.61
C SER A 75 19.32 -3.89 6.35
N ALA A 76 19.36 -3.27 5.17
CA ALA A 76 20.44 -2.37 4.79
C ALA A 76 20.52 -1.14 5.70
N VAL A 77 19.38 -0.59 6.09
CA VAL A 77 19.32 0.52 7.04
C VAL A 77 19.90 0.11 8.39
N VAL A 78 19.50 -1.05 8.91
CA VAL A 78 19.99 -1.57 10.20
C VAL A 78 21.52 -1.77 10.18
N GLN A 79 22.06 -2.23 9.05
CA GLN A 79 23.49 -2.56 8.91
C GLN A 79 24.37 -1.34 8.57
N ARG A 80 23.90 -0.43 7.72
CA ARG A 80 24.72 0.65 7.13
C ARG A 80 24.53 2.01 7.81
N PHE A 81 23.45 2.21 8.57
CA PHE A 81 23.14 3.50 9.19
C PHE A 81 23.28 3.47 10.71
N PRO A 82 23.52 4.63 11.35
CA PRO A 82 23.61 4.72 12.79
C PRO A 82 22.28 4.30 13.48
N ARG A 83 22.41 3.66 14.64
CA ARG A 83 21.29 3.01 15.36
C ARG A 83 20.11 3.94 15.67
N TRP A 84 20.34 5.25 15.79
CA TRP A 84 19.26 6.21 16.03
C TRP A 84 18.28 6.32 14.85
N ILE A 85 18.76 6.15 13.61
CA ILE A 85 17.91 6.14 12.40
C ILE A 85 17.02 4.89 12.41
N THR A 86 17.60 3.74 12.77
CA THR A 86 16.87 2.49 12.92
C THR A 86 15.77 2.60 13.97
N TRP A 87 16.07 3.17 15.14
CA TRP A 87 15.07 3.40 16.18
C TRP A 87 13.99 4.37 15.75
N TYR A 88 14.36 5.46 15.09
CA TYR A 88 13.41 6.41 14.52
C TYR A 88 12.44 5.71 13.55
N LEU A 89 12.97 4.93 12.60
CA LEU A 89 12.14 4.18 11.65
C LEU A 89 11.29 3.11 12.32
N ALA A 90 11.81 2.41 13.34
CA ALA A 90 11.06 1.41 14.08
C ALA A 90 9.85 2.03 14.80
N VAL A 91 10.06 3.15 15.49
CA VAL A 91 8.99 3.91 16.17
C VAL A 91 8.00 4.46 15.15
N TYR A 92 8.49 5.04 14.05
CA TYR A 92 7.65 5.50 12.96
C TYR A 92 6.77 4.37 12.40
N PHE A 93 7.35 3.22 12.06
CA PHE A 93 6.60 2.08 11.52
C PHE A 93 5.60 1.51 12.53
N LEU A 94 5.90 1.54 13.83
CA LEU A 94 4.96 1.10 14.86
C LEU A 94 3.69 1.95 14.84
N PHE A 95 3.83 3.29 14.88
CA PHE A 95 2.66 4.18 14.83
C PHE A 95 1.98 4.17 13.47
N TRP A 96 2.76 4.14 12.39
CA TRP A 96 2.24 4.14 11.03
C TRP A 96 1.42 2.88 10.73
N THR A 97 1.92 1.70 11.11
CA THR A 97 1.18 0.44 10.91
C THR A 97 -0.11 0.39 11.72
N ALA A 98 -0.10 0.88 12.96
CA ALA A 98 -1.31 0.99 13.77
C ALA A 98 -2.35 1.94 13.14
N ALA A 99 -1.91 3.10 12.64
CA ALA A 99 -2.78 4.06 11.97
C ALA A 99 -3.37 3.49 10.67
N VAL A 100 -2.56 2.81 9.86
CA VAL A 100 -3.00 2.17 8.61
C VAL A 100 -3.95 1.01 8.88
N ALA A 101 -3.67 0.17 9.88
CA ALA A 101 -4.55 -0.92 10.29
C ALA A 101 -5.92 -0.39 10.75
N ALA A 102 -5.94 0.66 11.58
CA ALA A 102 -7.18 1.29 12.02
C ALA A 102 -7.97 1.89 10.84
N ALA A 103 -7.29 2.54 9.89
CA ALA A 103 -7.92 3.11 8.70
C ALA A 103 -8.52 2.01 7.79
N LEU A 104 -7.82 0.88 7.61
CA LEU A 104 -8.31 -0.27 6.85
C LEU A 104 -9.50 -0.95 7.53
N ALA A 105 -9.47 -1.13 8.85
CA ALA A 105 -10.61 -1.68 9.59
C ALA A 105 -11.84 -0.77 9.48
N ALA A 106 -11.65 0.54 9.61
CA ALA A 106 -12.72 1.53 9.43
C ALA A 106 -13.28 1.52 8.00
N ALA A 107 -12.41 1.44 6.99
CA ALA A 107 -12.77 1.33 5.59
C ALA A 107 -13.73 0.17 5.31
N CYS A 108 -13.30 -1.04 5.70
CA CYS A 108 -14.06 -2.27 5.53
C CYS A 108 -15.37 -2.21 6.31
N GLY A 109 -15.33 -1.65 7.53
CA GLY A 109 -16.51 -1.45 8.37
C GLY A 109 -17.56 -0.55 7.73
N ILE A 110 -17.15 0.58 7.17
CA ILE A 110 -18.06 1.52 6.47
C ILE A 110 -18.62 0.88 5.20
N ALA A 111 -17.78 0.25 4.39
CA ALA A 111 -18.21 -0.41 3.16
C ALA A 111 -19.22 -1.55 3.44
N ALA A 112 -18.93 -2.39 4.44
CA ALA A 112 -19.82 -3.47 4.84
C ALA A 112 -21.14 -2.96 5.43
N ALA A 113 -21.12 -1.89 6.23
CA ALA A 113 -22.34 -1.27 6.75
C ALA A 113 -23.21 -0.67 5.64
N ALA A 114 -22.60 -0.14 4.57
CA ALA A 114 -23.31 0.39 3.41
C ALA A 114 -23.98 -0.71 2.56
N LEU A 115 -23.35 -1.89 2.46
CA LEU A 115 -23.88 -3.03 1.71
C LEU A 115 -24.90 -3.85 2.53
N TRP A 116 -24.58 -4.13 3.78
CA TRP A 116 -25.40 -4.87 4.73
C TRP A 116 -25.61 -4.06 6.01
N PRO A 117 -26.67 -3.23 6.06
CA PRO A 117 -26.99 -2.36 7.20
C PRO A 117 -27.62 -3.15 8.37
N ILE A 118 -27.04 -4.31 8.71
CA ILE A 118 -27.50 -5.21 9.78
C ILE A 118 -26.80 -4.86 11.11
N MET A 119 -25.56 -4.40 11.05
CA MET A 119 -24.78 -3.96 12.21
C MET A 119 -24.02 -2.67 11.91
N GLY A 120 -23.62 -1.95 12.96
CA GLY A 120 -22.89 -0.69 12.83
C GLY A 120 -21.50 -0.87 12.19
N SER A 121 -20.99 0.20 11.58
CA SER A 121 -19.68 0.20 10.90
C SER A 121 -18.51 -0.20 11.79
N THR A 122 -18.55 0.17 13.08
CA THR A 122 -17.53 -0.25 14.06
C THR A 122 -17.55 -1.75 14.30
N ALA A 123 -18.74 -2.35 14.40
CA ALA A 123 -18.89 -3.79 14.60
C ALA A 123 -18.41 -4.58 13.37
N TRP A 124 -18.78 -4.12 12.17
CA TRP A 124 -18.25 -4.68 10.93
C TRP A 124 -16.74 -4.52 10.82
N GLY A 125 -16.18 -3.37 11.21
CA GLY A 125 -14.73 -3.12 11.16
C GLY A 125 -13.96 -4.06 12.08
N ILE A 126 -14.43 -4.26 13.31
CA ILE A 126 -13.85 -5.22 14.25
C ILE A 126 -13.95 -6.64 13.71
N LEU A 127 -15.10 -7.04 13.17
CA LEU A 127 -15.29 -8.37 12.60
C LEU A 127 -14.28 -8.66 11.48
N HIS A 128 -14.14 -7.74 10.52
CA HIS A 128 -13.18 -7.90 9.42
C HIS A 128 -11.73 -7.92 9.93
N ALA A 129 -11.40 -7.12 10.93
CA ALA A 129 -10.06 -7.10 11.52
C ALA A 129 -9.71 -8.39 12.29
N LEU A 130 -10.70 -9.10 12.83
CA LEU A 130 -10.50 -10.38 13.52
C LEU A 130 -10.43 -11.58 12.58
N ILE A 131 -11.03 -11.48 11.38
CA ILE A 131 -11.07 -12.57 10.39
C ILE A 131 -9.88 -12.51 9.42
N ALA A 132 -9.36 -11.31 9.13
CA ALA A 132 -8.24 -11.06 8.22
C ALA A 132 -6.90 -11.55 8.79
#